data_AF-A0A840WR30-F1
#
_entry.id   AF-A0A840WR30-F1
#
_cell.length_a   1.000
_cell.length_b   1.000
_cell.length_c   1.000
_cell.angle_alpha   90.00
_cell.angle_beta   90.00
_cell.angle_gamma   90.00
#
_symmetry.space_group_name_H-M   'P 1'
#
loop_
_entity.id
_entity.type
_entity.pdbx_description
1 polymer ?
#
loop_
_entity_poly.entity_id
_entity_poly.type
_entity_poly.pdbx_seq_one_letter_code
_entity_poly.pdbx_strand_id
1 'polypeptide(L)'
;MNPSEERRDPGLQPERTLLSWQRMLILLALVGLLYLRGPLEPGSAVVPEVAPLLRVGFMGFTLLLGAGLGLHLLLRWRRTRHGVRDPRTGQPPLSVASPWAMAVLCTGVLAMTVTVVATVLVP
;
A
#
# COMPACT_ATOMS: atom_id res chain seq x y z
N MET A 1 -34.42 -15.78 -25.25
CA MET A 1 -33.12 -15.46 -24.61
C MET A 1 -33.25 -14.08 -23.99
N ASN A 2 -33.39 -14.00 -22.67
CA ASN A 2 -33.69 -12.75 -21.98
C ASN A 2 -32.36 -12.02 -21.69
N PRO A 3 -32.13 -10.79 -22.17
CA PRO A 3 -30.84 -10.09 -22.07
C PRO A 3 -30.45 -9.64 -20.65
N SER A 4 -31.21 -10.02 -19.62
CA SER A 4 -31.00 -9.61 -18.22
C SER A 4 -30.24 -10.61 -17.34
N GLU A 5 -29.91 -11.80 -17.84
CA GLU A 5 -29.30 -12.89 -17.03
C GLU A 5 -27.77 -12.97 -17.09
N GLU A 6 -27.10 -12.17 -17.91
CA GLU A 6 -25.67 -11.87 -17.71
C GLU A 6 -25.49 -10.89 -16.55
N ARG A 7 -26.01 -11.26 -15.38
CA ARG A 7 -25.60 -10.69 -14.10
C ARG A 7 -24.17 -11.15 -13.88
N ARG A 8 -23.24 -10.44 -14.51
CA ARG A 8 -21.80 -10.67 -14.56
C ARG A 8 -21.29 -10.91 -13.15
N ASP A 9 -21.20 -12.18 -12.76
CA ASP A 9 -20.56 -12.57 -11.53
C ASP A 9 -19.10 -12.12 -11.67
N PRO A 10 -18.60 -11.18 -10.86
CA PRO A 10 -17.23 -10.66 -10.99
C PRO A 10 -16.17 -11.75 -10.87
N GLY A 11 -16.58 -12.95 -10.46
CA GLY A 11 -15.70 -14.05 -10.10
C GLY A 11 -14.89 -13.68 -8.87
N LEU A 12 -13.89 -14.50 -8.55
CA LEU A 12 -13.01 -14.31 -7.39
C LEU A 12 -12.00 -13.14 -7.52
N GLN A 13 -12.22 -12.22 -8.46
CA GLN A 13 -11.31 -11.08 -8.70
C GLN A 13 -11.23 -10.06 -7.55
N PRO A 14 -12.34 -9.68 -6.88
CA PRO A 14 -12.27 -8.69 -5.81
C PRO A 14 -11.56 -9.24 -4.56
N GLU A 15 -11.77 -10.52 -4.22
CA GLU A 15 -11.06 -11.17 -3.10
C GLU A 15 -9.56 -11.30 -3.38
N ARG A 16 -9.18 -11.67 -4.61
CA ARG A 16 -7.75 -11.73 -5.04
C ARG A 16 -7.08 -10.38 -4.95
N THR A 17 -7.79 -9.32 -5.31
CA THR A 17 -7.29 -7.95 -5.19
C THR A 17 -7.12 -7.57 -3.71
N LEU A 18 -8.08 -7.90 -2.85
CA LEU A 18 -7.98 -7.57 -1.43
C LEU A 18 -6.80 -8.29 -0.75
N LEU A 19 -6.58 -9.58 -1.05
CA LEU A 19 -5.43 -10.34 -0.56
C LEU A 19 -4.09 -9.78 -1.04
N SER A 20 -4.00 -9.35 -2.30
CA SER A 20 -2.77 -8.76 -2.83
C SER A 20 -2.45 -7.42 -2.16
N TRP A 21 -3.47 -6.61 -1.87
CA TRP A 21 -3.31 -5.37 -1.09
C TRP A 21 -2.92 -5.65 0.35
N GLN A 22 -3.53 -6.61 1.04
CA GLN A 22 -3.12 -7.00 2.40
C GLN A 22 -1.65 -7.41 2.44
N ARG A 23 -1.22 -8.26 1.50
CA ARG A 23 0.19 -8.67 1.39
C ARG A 23 1.12 -7.47 1.20
N MET A 24 0.74 -6.53 0.34
CA MET A 24 1.54 -5.32 0.11
C MET A 24 1.61 -4.43 1.35
N LEU A 25 0.50 -4.24 2.09
CA LEU A 25 0.50 -3.46 3.33
C LEU A 25 1.39 -4.10 4.42
N ILE A 26 1.37 -5.43 4.53
CA ILE A 26 2.26 -6.17 5.44
C ILE A 26 3.72 -5.97 5.03
N LEU A 27 4.04 -6.09 3.74
CA LEU A 27 5.41 -5.87 3.24
C LEU A 27 5.87 -4.43 3.49
N LEU A 28 5.00 -3.44 3.29
CA LEU A 28 5.33 -2.04 3.56
C LEU A 28 5.68 -1.82 5.04
N ALA A 29 4.92 -2.40 5.96
CA ALA A 29 5.22 -2.35 7.39
C ALA A 29 6.52 -3.08 7.75
N LEU A 30 6.77 -4.25 7.15
CA LEU A 30 8.01 -5.00 7.34
C LEU A 30 9.23 -4.21 6.86
N VAL A 31 9.13 -3.53 5.71
CA VAL A 31 10.21 -2.65 5.21
C VAL A 31 10.48 -1.51 6.20
N GLY A 32 9.44 -0.88 6.76
CA GLY A 32 9.60 0.11 7.84
C GLY A 32 10.33 -0.45 9.06
N LEU A 33 9.99 -1.68 9.47
CA LEU A 33 10.63 -2.36 10.61
C LEU A 33 12.09 -2.73 10.33
N LEU A 34 12.39 -3.17 9.11
CA LEU A 34 13.77 -3.41 8.67
C LEU A 34 14.60 -2.14 8.75
N TYR A 35 14.00 -0.98 8.46
CA TYR A 35 14.67 0.31 8.54
C TYR A 35 15.00 0.72 9.99
N LEU A 36 14.21 0.28 10.97
CA LEU A 36 14.51 0.49 12.39
C LEU A 36 15.63 -0.42 12.92
N ARG A 37 15.86 -1.58 12.30
CA ARG A 37 16.88 -2.54 12.73
C ARG A 37 18.28 -1.91 12.75
N GLY A 38 18.54 -0.92 11.88
CA GLY A 38 19.85 -0.31 11.74
C GLY A 38 20.87 -1.24 11.05
N PRO A 39 22.15 -0.85 11.01
CA PRO A 39 23.19 -1.60 10.32
C PRO A 39 23.39 -3.00 10.90
N LEU A 40 23.58 -3.99 10.00
CA LEU A 40 23.83 -5.39 10.36
C LEU A 40 25.26 -5.64 10.83
N GLU A 41 26.18 -4.80 10.37
CA GLU A 41 27.58 -4.77 10.79
C GLU A 41 27.89 -3.42 11.45
N PRO A 42 28.02 -3.39 12.79
CA PRO A 42 28.48 -2.19 13.48
C PRO A 42 29.89 -1.81 13.00
N GLY A 43 30.05 -0.62 12.43
CA GLY A 43 31.36 -0.07 12.05
C GLY A 43 31.79 -0.22 10.59
N SER A 44 30.95 -0.76 9.70
CA SER A 44 31.26 -0.70 8.26
C SER A 44 31.03 0.74 7.73
N ALA A 45 32.12 1.42 7.38
CA ALA A 45 32.10 2.80 6.85
C ALA A 45 31.64 2.87 5.37
N VAL A 46 31.10 1.78 4.83
CA VAL A 46 30.69 1.68 3.41
C VAL A 46 29.41 2.48 3.14
N VAL A 47 28.54 2.62 4.15
CA VAL A 47 27.31 3.40 4.04
C VAL A 47 27.20 4.33 5.27
N PRO A 48 26.99 5.65 5.07
CA PRO A 48 26.78 6.57 6.18
C PRO A 48 25.67 6.11 7.11
N GLU A 49 25.87 6.22 8.42
CA GLU A 49 24.86 5.81 9.38
C GLU A 49 23.65 6.74 9.27
N VAL A 50 22.51 6.20 8.84
CA VAL A 50 21.26 6.97 8.72
C VAL A 50 20.85 7.48 10.09
N ALA A 51 20.62 8.80 10.20
CA ALA A 51 20.20 9.44 11.43
C ALA A 51 18.96 8.76 12.05
N PRO A 52 18.91 8.56 13.38
CA PRO A 52 17.80 7.87 14.04
C PRO A 52 16.45 8.55 13.80
N LEU A 53 16.43 9.89 13.68
CA LEU A 53 15.23 10.65 13.34
C LEU A 53 14.66 10.25 11.97
N LEU A 54 15.52 10.02 10.97
CA LEU A 54 15.08 9.60 9.65
C LEU A 54 14.54 8.17 9.68
N ARG A 55 15.14 7.27 10.46
CA ARG A 55 14.64 5.88 10.62
C ARG A 55 13.23 5.86 11.21
N VAL A 56 13.02 6.64 12.28
CA VAL A 56 11.70 6.79 12.91
C VAL A 56 10.71 7.47 11.95
N GLY A 57 11.15 8.49 11.21
CA GLY A 57 10.33 9.16 10.19
C GLY A 57 9.90 8.21 9.08
N PHE A 58 10.80 7.35 8.59
CA PHE A 58 10.52 6.36 7.56
C PHE A 58 9.52 5.30 8.04
N MET A 59 9.69 4.80 9.27
CA MET A 59 8.72 3.91 9.91
C MET A 59 7.35 4.61 10.05
N GLY A 60 7.32 5.82 10.61
CA GLY A 60 6.09 6.58 10.77
C GLY A 60 5.36 6.79 9.45
N PHE A 61 6.10 7.15 8.39
CA PHE A 61 5.55 7.34 7.05
C PHE A 61 4.99 6.05 6.46
N THR A 62 5.73 4.93 6.52
CA THR A 62 5.25 3.63 6.02
C THR A 62 3.99 3.15 6.75
N LEU A 63 3.93 3.34 8.07
CA LEU A 63 2.74 3.01 8.87
C LEU A 63 1.56 3.91 8.52
N LEU A 64 1.76 5.22 8.38
CA LEU A 64 0.70 6.17 8.01
C LEU A 64 0.17 5.89 6.59
N LEU A 65 1.06 5.66 5.62
CA LEU A 65 0.71 5.31 4.26
C LEU A 65 -0.07 3.99 4.22
N GLY A 66 0.44 2.97 4.92
CA GLY A 66 -0.21 1.66 5.01
C GLY A 66 -1.57 1.71 5.70
N ALA A 67 -1.69 2.43 6.82
CA ALA A 67 -2.95 2.59 7.55
C ALA A 67 -3.98 3.39 6.74
N GLY A 68 -3.57 4.45 6.05
CA GLY A 68 -4.45 5.24 5.18
C GLY A 68 -4.99 4.41 4.01
N LEU A 69 -4.11 3.68 3.32
CA LEU A 69 -4.50 2.78 2.23
C LEU A 69 -5.37 1.62 2.73
N GLY A 70 -5.00 1.00 3.84
CA GLY A 70 -5.77 -0.08 4.47
C GLY A 70 -7.15 0.36 4.92
N LEU A 71 -7.26 1.51 5.59
CA LEU A 71 -8.54 2.09 6.00
C LEU A 71 -9.40 2.44 4.79
N HIS A 72 -8.80 3.03 3.75
CA HIS A 72 -9.53 3.34 2.51
C HIS A 72 -10.10 2.06 1.86
N LEU A 73 -9.30 1.00 1.77
CA LEU A 73 -9.75 -0.30 1.24
C LEU A 73 -10.86 -0.90 2.12
N LEU A 74 -10.72 -0.87 3.44
CA LEU A 74 -11.73 -1.37 4.38
C LEU A 74 -13.04 -0.60 4.29
N LEU A 75 -12.98 0.74 4.26
CA LEU A 75 -14.16 1.59 4.13
C LEU A 75 -14.84 1.37 2.79
N ARG A 76 -14.07 1.26 1.70
CA ARG A 76 -14.61 0.99 0.37
C ARG A 76 -15.24 -0.40 0.29
N TRP A 77 -14.57 -1.41 0.83
CA TRP A 77 -15.07 -2.79 0.92
C TRP A 77 -16.38 -2.89 1.70
N ARG A 78 -16.48 -2.21 2.85
CA ARG A 78 -17.72 -2.11 3.64
C ARG A 78 -18.81 -1.38 2.87
N ARG A 79 -18.48 -0.28 2.17
CA ARG A 79 -19.43 0.51 1.37
C ARG A 79 -19.97 -0.26 0.16
N THR A 80 -19.17 -1.12 -0.47
CA THR A 80 -19.60 -1.92 -1.63
C THR A 80 -20.30 -3.23 -1.24
N ARG A 81 -20.68 -3.38 0.04
CA ARG A 81 -21.22 -4.62 0.62
C ARG A 81 -20.40 -5.85 0.20
N HIS A 82 -19.08 -5.82 0.40
CA HIS A 82 -18.18 -6.93 0.05
C HIS A 82 -18.10 -7.21 -1.47
N GLY A 83 -18.13 -6.16 -2.30
CA GLY A 83 -18.03 -6.32 -3.76
C GLY A 83 -19.34 -6.75 -4.45
N VAL A 84 -20.44 -6.86 -3.71
CA VAL A 84 -21.75 -7.28 -4.26
C VAL A 84 -22.48 -6.14 -4.95
N ARG A 85 -22.29 -4.89 -4.50
CA ARG A 85 -23.02 -3.74 -5.08
C ARG A 85 -22.28 -2.41 -4.87
N ASP A 86 -21.94 -1.74 -5.97
CA ASP A 86 -21.49 -0.35 -5.93
C ASP A 86 -22.71 0.56 -5.68
N PRO A 87 -22.72 1.40 -4.63
CA PRO A 87 -23.82 2.31 -4.35
C PRO A 87 -24.03 3.39 -5.43
N ARG A 88 -23.05 3.67 -6.28
CA ARG A 88 -23.21 4.66 -7.38
C ARG A 88 -23.84 4.09 -8.65
N THR A 89 -23.54 2.83 -8.97
CA THR A 89 -23.91 2.25 -10.27
C THR A 89 -24.83 1.04 -10.13
N GLY A 90 -25.02 0.51 -8.91
CA GLY A 90 -25.84 -0.67 -8.64
C GLY A 90 -25.23 -1.99 -9.14
N GLN A 91 -24.08 -1.94 -9.81
CA GLN A 91 -23.33 -3.04 -10.40
C GLN A 91 -22.17 -3.46 -9.48
N PRO A 92 -21.64 -4.69 -9.59
CA PRO A 92 -20.47 -5.07 -8.82
C PRO A 92 -19.21 -4.33 -9.32
N PRO A 93 -18.37 -3.79 -8.41
CA PRO A 93 -17.18 -3.02 -8.78
C PRO A 93 -16.09 -3.91 -9.39
N LEU A 94 -15.61 -3.56 -10.58
CA LEU A 94 -14.53 -4.27 -11.30
C LEU A 94 -13.18 -4.25 -10.58
N SER A 95 -12.93 -3.25 -9.72
CA SER A 95 -11.76 -3.21 -8.84
C SER A 95 -12.10 -2.67 -7.45
N VAL A 96 -11.65 -3.40 -6.42
CA VAL A 96 -11.75 -2.97 -5.03
C VAL A 96 -10.84 -1.77 -4.76
N ALA A 97 -9.69 -1.71 -5.44
CA ALA A 97 -8.76 -0.61 -5.34
C ALA A 97 -9.02 0.48 -6.39
N SER A 98 -9.07 1.72 -5.92
CA SER A 98 -9.14 2.90 -6.80
C SER A 98 -7.80 3.13 -7.48
N PRO A 99 -7.76 3.58 -8.76
CA PRO A 99 -6.49 3.92 -9.43
C PRO A 99 -5.66 4.95 -8.65
N TRP A 100 -6.30 5.85 -7.89
CA TRP A 100 -5.58 6.81 -7.05
C TRP A 100 -4.79 6.16 -5.91
N ALA A 101 -5.24 5.02 -5.37
CA ALA A 101 -4.56 4.35 -4.26
C ALA A 101 -3.20 3.81 -4.72
N MET A 102 -3.14 3.34 -5.97
CA MET A 102 -1.88 2.93 -6.60
C MET A 102 -0.96 4.13 -6.83
N ALA A 103 -1.51 5.25 -7.33
CA ALA A 103 -0.74 6.48 -7.50
C ALA A 103 -0.12 6.95 -6.17
N VAL A 104 -0.91 6.98 -5.09
CA VAL A 104 -0.44 7.36 -3.74
C VAL A 104 0.66 6.42 -3.25
N LEU A 105 0.51 5.11 -3.44
CA LEU A 105 1.55 4.14 -3.10
C LEU A 105 2.83 4.39 -3.91
N CYS A 106 2.72 4.51 -5.23
CA CYS A 106 3.86 4.73 -6.12
C CYS A 106 4.59 6.03 -5.79
N THR A 107 3.85 7.12 -5.55
CA THR A 107 4.43 8.40 -5.15
C THR A 107 5.10 8.30 -3.78
N GLY A 108 4.48 7.60 -2.82
CA GLY A 108 5.07 7.38 -1.49
C GLY A 108 6.38 6.59 -1.56
N VAL A 109 6.40 5.50 -2.32
CA VAL A 109 7.62 4.68 -2.54
C VAL A 109 8.68 5.50 -3.25
N LEU A 110 8.32 6.25 -4.31
CA LEU A 110 9.26 7.11 -5.02
C LEU A 110 9.89 8.16 -4.10
N ALA A 111 9.07 8.84 -3.28
CA ALA A 111 9.55 9.82 -2.32
C ALA A 111 10.54 9.19 -1.33
N MET A 112 10.20 8.01 -0.79
CA MET A 112 11.09 7.25 0.08
C MET A 112 12.41 6.89 -0.60
N THR A 113 12.37 6.38 -1.84
CA THR A 113 13.58 6.06 -2.60
C THR A 113 14.45 7.29 -2.81
N VAL A 114 13.86 8.43 -3.19
CA VAL A 114 14.59 9.69 -3.38
C VAL A 114 15.22 10.15 -2.06
N THR A 115 14.49 10.09 -0.95
CA THR A 115 15.04 10.46 0.37
C THR A 115 16.24 9.59 0.74
N VAL A 116 16.15 8.27 0.57
CA VAL A 116 17.26 7.35 0.88
C VAL A 116 18.46 7.63 -0.04
N VAL A 117 18.24 7.80 -1.34
CA VAL A 117 19.33 8.13 -2.28
C VAL A 117 19.97 9.48 -1.94
N ALA A 118 19.17 10.47 -1.55
CA ALA A 118 19.68 11.78 -1.14
C ALA A 118 20.60 11.69 0.08
N THR A 119 20.29 10.82 1.07
CA THR A 119 21.19 10.61 2.23
C THR A 119 22.55 10.02 1.87
N VAL A 120 22.67 9.38 0.71
CA VAL A 120 23.94 8.82 0.24
C VAL A 120 24.68 9.81 -0.65
N LEU A 121 23.97 10.56 -1.51
CA LEU A 121 24.56 11.50 -2.47
C LEU A 121 24.91 12.86 -1.85
N VAL A 122 24.19 13.29 -0.82
CA VAL A 122 24.38 14.57 -0.13
C VAL A 122 24.67 14.26 1.35
N PRO A 123 25.96 14.10 1.72
CA PRO A 123 26.37 13.77 3.08
C PRO A 123 26.13 14.92 4.07
#